data_AF-A0A843LU71-F1
#
_entry.id   AF-A0A843LU71-F1
#
_cell.length_a   1.000
_cell.length_b   1.000
_cell.length_c   1.000
_cell.angle_alpha   90.00
_cell.angle_beta   90.00
_cell.angle_gamma   90.00
#
_symmetry.space_group_name_H-M   'P 1'
#
loop_
_entity.id
_entity.type
_entity.pdbx_description
1 polymer ?
#
loop_
_entity_poly.entity_id
_entity_poly.type
_entity_poly.pdbx_seq_one_letter_code
_entity_poly.pdbx_strand_id
1 'polypeptide(L)'
;MDRQQLISLILGDLSFIPQSIPGVFLYGSYATDSADARSDIDICIVSGKEFEPQDLQSLAWRNIKSEKYDIRIFELLPLFIQIRVLTQGILIYSPDKAALCEYLYGYRKLWDDQKWYQSPIPGA
;
A
#
# COMPACT_ATOMS: atom_id res chain seq x y z
N MET A 1 -13.79 -8.59 15.16
CA MET A 1 -12.64 -7.81 15.66
C MET A 1 -12.88 -6.36 15.27
N ASP A 2 -12.70 -5.40 16.18
CA ASP A 2 -12.84 -3.98 15.86
C ASP A 2 -11.70 -3.51 14.94
N ARG A 3 -11.92 -2.45 14.15
CA ARG A 3 -10.94 -1.93 13.18
C ARG A 3 -9.66 -1.44 13.86
N GLN A 4 -9.76 -0.81 15.02
CA GLN A 4 -8.58 -0.35 15.77
C GLN A 4 -7.75 -1.52 16.29
N GLN A 5 -8.43 -2.59 16.74
CA GLN A 5 -7.76 -3.82 17.18
C GLN A 5 -7.02 -4.51 16.02
N LEU A 6 -7.65 -4.55 14.83
CA LEU A 6 -7.02 -5.08 13.62
C LEU A 6 -5.76 -4.28 13.26
N ILE A 7 -5.85 -2.94 13.23
CA ILE A 7 -4.70 -2.08 12.92
C ILE A 7 -3.56 -2.29 13.92
N SER A 8 -3.88 -2.33 15.23
CA SER A 8 -2.87 -2.58 16.26
C SER A 8 -2.20 -3.94 16.11
N LEU A 9 -2.96 -4.98 15.73
CA LEU A 9 -2.41 -6.31 15.47
C LEU A 9 -1.46 -6.28 14.27
N ILE A 10 -1.89 -5.69 13.15
CA ILE A 10 -1.08 -5.55 11.94
C ILE A 10 0.24 -4.83 12.24
N LEU A 11 0.19 -3.69 12.94
CA LEU A 11 1.40 -2.92 13.25
C LEU A 11 2.32 -3.66 14.22
N GLY A 12 1.77 -4.46 15.14
CA GLY A 12 2.56 -5.35 16.00
C GLY A 12 3.27 -6.44 15.20
N ASP A 13 2.56 -7.08 14.29
CA ASP A 13 3.12 -8.13 13.42
C ASP A 13 4.17 -7.57 12.45
N LEU A 14 4.01 -6.33 12.01
CA LEU A 14 4.97 -5.62 11.14
C LEU A 14 6.07 -4.88 11.91
N SER A 15 6.23 -5.11 13.22
CA SER A 15 7.22 -4.41 14.05
C SER A 15 8.69 -4.60 13.62
N PHE A 16 8.97 -5.61 12.77
CA PHE A 16 10.28 -5.83 12.16
C PHE A 16 10.58 -4.87 10.99
N ILE A 17 9.57 -4.18 10.45
CA ILE A 17 9.74 -3.18 9.40
C ILE A 17 10.31 -1.90 10.03
N PRO A 18 11.32 -1.24 9.42
CA PRO A 18 11.88 0.00 9.95
C PRO A 18 10.83 1.08 10.14
N GLN A 19 10.82 1.74 11.30
CA GLN A 19 9.83 2.80 11.58
C GLN A 19 10.01 4.06 10.71
N SER A 20 11.16 4.24 10.06
CA SER A 20 11.43 5.37 9.17
C SER A 20 10.76 5.25 7.79
N ILE A 21 10.08 4.14 7.48
CA ILE A 21 9.30 4.05 6.24
C ILE A 21 8.23 5.16 6.16
N PRO A 22 7.95 5.71 4.98
CA PRO A 22 6.96 6.79 4.83
C PRO A 22 5.54 6.41 5.24
N GLY A 23 5.13 5.16 5.03
CA GLY A 23 3.80 4.71 5.45
C GLY A 23 3.41 3.30 5.05
N VAL A 24 2.28 2.87 5.63
CA VAL A 24 1.66 1.56 5.39
C VAL A 24 0.17 1.75 5.15
N PHE A 25 -0.33 1.10 4.11
CA PHE A 25 -1.74 1.08 3.75
C PHE A 25 -2.31 -0.34 3.92
N LEU A 26 -3.50 -0.41 4.50
CA LEU A 26 -4.40 -1.56 4.35
C LEU A 26 -5.25 -1.31 3.10
N TYR A 27 -5.30 -2.24 2.16
CA TYR A 27 -6.11 -2.08 0.94
C TYR A 27 -6.94 -3.34 0.64
N GLY A 28 -7.53 -3.41 -0.55
CA GLY A 28 -8.24 -4.60 -1.00
C GLY A 28 -9.59 -4.81 -0.32
N SER A 29 -9.93 -6.08 -0.08
CA SER A 29 -11.25 -6.50 0.43
C SER A 29 -11.56 -5.89 1.80
N TYR A 30 -10.54 -5.78 2.68
CA TYR A 30 -10.66 -5.19 4.01
C TYR A 30 -10.79 -3.66 4.01
N ALA A 31 -10.46 -3.00 2.89
CA ALA A 31 -10.65 -1.56 2.74
C ALA A 31 -12.01 -1.18 2.12
N THR A 32 -12.74 -2.16 1.57
CA THR A 32 -13.99 -1.94 0.81
C THR A 32 -15.23 -2.55 1.50
N ASP A 33 -15.14 -2.87 2.80
CA ASP A 33 -16.18 -3.54 3.61
C ASP A 33 -16.73 -4.84 2.99
N SER A 34 -15.98 -5.46 2.09
CA SER A 34 -16.34 -6.70 1.37
C SER A 34 -15.63 -7.95 1.91
N ALA A 35 -14.77 -7.80 2.92
CA ALA A 35 -14.01 -8.89 3.50
C ALA A 35 -14.88 -9.83 4.34
N ASP A 36 -14.67 -11.14 4.15
CA ASP A 36 -15.14 -12.19 5.06
C ASP A 36 -14.00 -12.64 6.01
N ALA A 37 -14.29 -13.52 6.97
CA ALA A 37 -13.29 -13.99 7.94
C ALA A 37 -12.14 -14.82 7.34
N ARG A 38 -12.19 -15.14 6.04
CA ARG A 38 -11.21 -15.95 5.30
C ARG A 38 -10.40 -15.12 4.30
N SER A 39 -10.72 -13.84 4.16
CA SER A 39 -10.05 -12.96 3.20
C SER A 39 -8.60 -12.70 3.64
N ASP A 40 -7.69 -12.64 2.68
CA ASP A 40 -6.32 -12.21 2.92
C ASP A 40 -6.31 -10.71 3.26
N ILE A 41 -5.41 -10.31 4.16
CA ILE A 41 -5.21 -8.94 4.57
C ILE A 41 -4.15 -8.33 3.65
N ASP A 42 -4.59 -7.54 2.67
CA ASP A 42 -3.73 -6.86 1.71
C ASP A 42 -3.04 -5.65 2.35
N ILE A 43 -1.71 -5.71 2.50
CA ILE A 43 -0.89 -4.66 3.08
C ILE A 43 0.06 -4.10 2.01
N CYS A 44 0.06 -2.79 1.84
CA CYS A 44 0.99 -2.10 0.97
C CYS A 44 1.92 -1.21 1.79
N ILE A 45 3.22 -1.46 1.72
CA ILE A 45 4.26 -0.67 2.38
C ILE A 45 4.87 0.28 1.35
N VAL A 46 5.02 1.56 1.70
CA VAL A 46 5.75 2.54 0.89
C VAL A 46 7.22 2.51 1.32
N SER A 47 8.14 2.19 0.42
CA SER A 47 9.58 2.17 0.75
C SER A 47 10.17 3.57 0.82
N GLY A 48 9.65 4.50 0.03
CA GLY A 48 10.18 5.86 -0.05
C GLY A 48 11.53 5.92 -0.75
N LYS A 49 12.33 6.92 -0.39
CA LYS A 49 13.66 7.17 -0.98
C LYS A 49 14.80 6.53 -0.18
N GLU A 50 14.56 6.17 1.06
CA GLU A 50 15.60 5.69 1.98
C GLU A 50 15.87 4.19 1.85
N PHE A 51 14.90 3.43 1.34
CA PHE A 51 14.97 1.99 1.24
C PHE A 51 14.77 1.54 -0.20
N GLU A 52 15.63 0.62 -0.65
CA GLU A 52 15.42 -0.09 -1.91
C GLU A 52 14.18 -0.99 -1.78
N PRO A 53 13.20 -0.89 -2.70
CA PRO A 53 11.94 -1.62 -2.60
C PRO A 53 12.12 -3.15 -2.49
N GLN A 54 13.09 -3.71 -3.21
CA GLN A 54 13.36 -5.16 -3.24
C GLN A 54 13.95 -5.67 -1.93
N ASP A 55 14.75 -4.85 -1.24
CA ASP A 55 15.31 -5.20 0.06
C ASP A 55 14.21 -5.20 1.13
N LEU A 56 13.32 -4.21 1.08
CA LEU A 56 12.16 -4.14 1.97
C LEU A 56 11.19 -5.30 1.74
N GLN A 57 10.95 -5.68 0.48
CA GLN A 57 10.18 -6.86 0.12
C GLN A 57 10.81 -8.15 0.68
N SER A 58 12.13 -8.28 0.51
CA SER A 58 12.88 -9.44 1.03
C SER A 58 12.84 -9.51 2.55
N LEU A 59 12.94 -8.36 3.23
CA LEU A 59 12.80 -8.27 4.69
C LEU A 59 11.40 -8.72 5.14
N ALA A 60 10.36 -8.26 4.46
CA ALA A 60 8.98 -8.64 4.74
C ALA A 60 8.75 -10.15 4.64
N TRP A 61 9.14 -10.76 3.52
CA TRP A 61 8.96 -12.19 3.29
C TRP A 61 9.73 -13.08 4.27
N ARG A 62 10.90 -12.63 4.75
CA ARG A 62 11.70 -13.39 5.71
C ARG A 62 11.13 -13.39 7.13
N ASN A 63 10.40 -12.34 7.51
CA ASN A 63 10.00 -12.12 8.90
C ASN A 63 8.49 -12.27 9.13
N ILE A 64 7.66 -12.17 8.09
CA ILE A 64 6.23 -12.36 8.24
C ILE A 64 5.92 -13.84 8.55
N LYS A 65 5.23 -14.07 9.67
CA LYS A 65 4.95 -15.44 10.17
C LYS A 65 3.56 -15.95 9.83
N SER A 66 2.68 -15.06 9.40
CA SER A 66 1.27 -15.36 9.12
C SER A 66 1.05 -15.34 7.62
N GLU A 67 0.50 -16.45 7.10
CA GLU A 67 0.09 -16.56 5.69
C GLU A 67 -1.11 -15.68 5.34
N LYS A 68 -1.76 -15.06 6.34
CA LYS A 68 -2.92 -14.19 6.13
C LYS A 68 -2.58 -12.82 5.53
N TYR A 69 -1.31 -12.46 5.46
CA TYR A 69 -0.89 -11.14 4.98
C TYR A 69 -0.33 -11.26 3.55
N ASP A 70 -0.95 -10.58 2.59
CA ASP A 70 -0.30 -10.31 1.30
C ASP A 70 0.41 -8.97 1.40
N ILE A 71 1.73 -9.00 1.63
CA ILE A 71 2.55 -7.80 1.74
C ILE A 71 3.13 -7.44 0.38
N ARG A 72 2.82 -6.22 -0.06
CA ARG A 72 3.34 -5.60 -1.29
C ARG A 72 4.11 -4.34 -0.97
N ILE A 73 5.12 -4.05 -1.79
CA ILE A 73 5.85 -2.78 -1.76
C ILE A 73 5.29 -1.89 -2.86
N PHE A 74 4.86 -0.68 -2.49
CA PHE A 74 4.12 0.24 -3.35
C PHE A 74 4.84 0.49 -4.68
N GLU A 75 6.13 0.74 -4.61
CA GLU A 75 6.99 1.09 -5.74
C GLU A 75 7.18 -0.07 -6.72
N LEU A 76 6.99 -1.32 -6.29
CA LEU A 76 7.08 -2.52 -7.13
C LEU A 76 5.76 -2.88 -7.81
N LEU A 77 4.65 -2.24 -7.42
CA LEU A 77 3.34 -2.53 -7.98
C LEU A 77 3.15 -1.85 -9.34
N PRO A 78 2.39 -2.48 -10.26
CA PRO A 78 1.89 -1.80 -11.45
C PRO A 78 1.11 -0.53 -11.08
N LEU A 79 1.23 0.52 -11.92
CA LEU A 79 0.65 1.83 -11.64
C LEU A 79 -0.86 1.78 -11.33
N PHE A 80 -1.65 0.97 -12.03
CA PHE A 80 -3.08 0.86 -11.75
C PHE A 80 -3.37 0.31 -10.33
N ILE A 81 -2.51 -0.57 -9.80
CA ILE A 81 -2.64 -1.08 -8.42
C ILE A 81 -2.18 -0.01 -7.44
N GLN A 82 -1.07 0.69 -7.71
CA GLN A 82 -0.63 1.84 -6.91
C GLN A 82 -1.78 2.83 -6.73
N ILE A 83 -2.49 3.18 -7.80
CA ILE A 83 -3.63 4.11 -7.74
C ILE A 83 -4.80 3.54 -6.94
N ARG A 84 -5.09 2.24 -7.03
CA ARG A 84 -6.10 1.59 -6.18
C ARG A 84 -5.73 1.72 -4.70
N VAL A 85 -4.46 1.50 -4.34
CA VAL A 85 -3.98 1.73 -2.96
C VAL A 85 -4.19 3.19 -2.54
N LEU A 86 -3.85 4.16 -3.41
CA LEU A 86 -3.99 5.58 -3.09
C LEU A 86 -5.44 6.09 -2.99
N THR A 87 -6.38 5.42 -3.66
CA THR A 87 -7.77 5.87 -3.76
C THR A 87 -8.71 5.10 -2.84
N GLN A 88 -8.42 3.82 -2.59
CA GLN A 88 -9.27 2.92 -1.81
C GLN A 88 -8.58 2.43 -0.53
N GLY A 89 -7.25 2.56 -0.43
CA GLY A 89 -6.51 2.12 0.73
C GLY A 89 -6.72 3.01 1.95
N ILE A 90 -6.65 2.39 3.13
CA ILE A 90 -6.70 3.02 4.43
C ILE A 90 -5.26 3.17 4.92
N LEU A 91 -4.83 4.42 5.15
CA LEU A 91 -3.53 4.69 5.76
C LEU A 91 -3.55 4.27 7.24
N ILE A 92 -2.75 3.26 7.59
CA ILE A 92 -2.69 2.71 8.96
C ILE A 92 -1.44 3.14 9.73
N TYR A 93 -0.38 3.55 9.03
CA TYR A 93 0.84 4.10 9.63
C TYR A 93 1.48 5.15 8.73
N SER A 94 1.96 6.24 9.33
CA SER A 94 2.87 7.19 8.71
C SER A 94 3.50 8.08 9.78
N PRO A 95 4.84 8.23 9.83
CA PRO A 95 5.50 9.14 10.76
C PRO A 95 5.32 10.61 10.35
N ASP A 96 5.21 10.88 9.05
CA ASP A 96 4.92 12.20 8.49
C ASP A 96 3.96 12.07 7.30
N LYS A 97 2.69 12.38 7.56
CA LYS A 97 1.63 12.31 6.54
C LYS A 97 1.81 13.34 5.43
N ALA A 98 2.38 14.51 5.73
CA ALA A 98 2.55 15.56 4.72
C ALA A 98 3.65 15.15 3.72
N ALA A 99 4.79 14.68 4.23
CA ALA A 99 5.88 14.16 3.41
C ALA A 99 5.44 12.94 2.59
N LEU A 100 4.67 12.02 3.18
CA LEU A 100 4.09 10.89 2.46
C LEU A 100 3.18 11.36 1.30
N CYS A 101 2.28 12.31 1.55
CA CYS A 101 1.41 12.85 0.51
C CYS A 101 2.19 13.51 -0.64
N GLU A 102 3.23 14.28 -0.32
CA GLU A 102 4.11 14.88 -1.33
C GLU A 102 4.82 13.81 -2.17
N TYR A 103 5.37 12.78 -1.52
CA TYR A 103 6.01 11.66 -2.21
C TYR A 103 5.05 10.95 -3.17
N LEU A 104 3.83 10.66 -2.71
CA LEU A 104 2.82 9.92 -3.49
C LEU A 104 2.16 10.76 -4.58
N TYR A 105 2.28 12.09 -4.54
CA TYR A 105 1.70 12.99 -5.54
C TYR A 105 2.22 12.71 -6.96
N GLY A 106 3.50 12.34 -7.10
CA GLY A 106 4.10 12.01 -8.40
C GLY A 106 3.38 10.86 -9.11
N TYR A 107 2.94 9.84 -8.35
CA TYR A 107 2.22 8.69 -8.90
C TYR A 107 0.81 9.04 -9.37
N ARG A 108 0.12 9.95 -8.66
CA ARG A 108 -1.20 10.46 -9.09
C ARG A 108 -1.09 11.20 -10.41
N LYS A 109 -0.11 12.10 -10.53
CA LYS A 109 0.15 12.84 -11.77
C LYS A 109 0.48 11.92 -12.93
N LEU A 110 1.34 10.91 -12.71
CA LEU A 110 1.69 9.92 -13.72
C LEU A 110 0.47 9.16 -14.24
N TRP A 111 -0.46 8.82 -13.35
CA TRP A 111 -1.71 8.16 -13.74
C TRP A 111 -2.66 9.07 -14.51
N ASP A 112 -2.76 10.34 -14.10
CA ASP A 112 -3.56 11.32 -14.83
C ASP A 112 -3.04 11.44 -16.27
N ASP A 113 -1.72 11.57 -16.46
CA ASP A 113 -1.07 11.56 -17.78
C ASP A 113 -1.40 10.28 -18.58
N GLN A 114 -1.41 9.10 -17.95
CA GLN A 114 -1.71 7.83 -18.62
C GLN A 114 -3.19 7.70 -19.06
N LYS A 115 -4.14 8.20 -18.26
CA LYS A 115 -5.57 8.17 -18.59
C LYS A 115 -5.90 8.92 -19.88
N TRP A 116 -5.16 9.98 -20.19
CA TRP A 116 -5.33 10.73 -21.44
C TRP A 116 -5.08 9.87 -22.68
N TYR A 117 -4.11 8.94 -22.61
CA TYR A 117 -3.80 8.04 -23.74
C TYR A 117 -4.78 6.88 -23.92
N GLN A 118 -5.57 6.56 -22.90
CA GLN A 118 -6.56 5.48 -22.94
C GLN A 118 -7.96 5.96 -23.33
N SER A 119 -8.13 7.28 -23.53
CA SER A 119 -9.38 7.81 -24.09
C SER A 119 -9.44 7.44 -25.57
N PRO A 120 -10.51 6.78 -26.05
CA PRO A 120 -10.66 6.52 -27.47
C PRO A 120 -10.56 7.83 -28.23
N ILE A 121 -9.76 7.86 -29.29
CA ILE A 121 -9.68 9.03 -30.17
C ILE A 121 -11.10 9.28 -30.67
N PRO A 122 -11.71 10.45 -30.41
CA PRO A 122 -13.05 10.73 -30.89
C PRO A 122 -13.08 10.60 -32.41
N GLY A 123 -13.79 9.58 -32.92
CA GLY A 123 -13.92 9.30 -34.36
C GLY A 123 -12.98 8.23 -34.94
N ALA A 124 -12.29 7.42 -34.12
CA ALA A 124 -11.63 6.19 -34.55
C ALA A 124 -12.53 4.95 -34.43
#